data_AF-A0A9P5PVJ4-F1
#
_entry.id   AF-A0A9P5PVJ4-F1
#
_cell.length_a   1.000
_cell.length_b   1.000
_cell.length_c   1.000
_cell.angle_alpha   90.00
_cell.angle_beta   90.00
_cell.angle_gamma   90.00
#
_symmetry.space_group_name_H-M   'P 1'
#
loop_
_entity.id
_entity.type
_entity.pdbx_description
1 polymer ?
#
loop_
_entity_poly.entity_id
_entity_poly.type
_entity_poly.pdbx_seq_one_letter_code
_entity_poly.pdbx_strand_id
1 'polypeptide(L)'
;MPNYSGSNGHYNGTRPSDERLQTVLHDYALRGLLLRERLLYLEQQEGYKISYSTLKQLNRQFEVPTVRKPPPLLTAATYVSKAVSANTAARNGPNTIRQTIVQQDGVLIPRDTVRAIMKDNYSEGAEIWFPGKKLGQGVFQEVHFDGHEKLCAKALRMGSGHGSIGFDIRVKLYERRLSWDSPRDTLIRASPFIFQAHSFSSDLFHWIWPKIIQQAVDSFIHYWNDHKTRKQVNSNLPSGVAPNVIFDFPANYGLKLR
;
A
#
# COMPACT_ATOMS: atom_id res chain seq x y z
N MET A 1 47.19 -17.53 9.14
CA MET A 1 47.83 -16.33 9.73
C MET A 1 46.72 -15.34 10.11
N PRO A 2 46.64 -14.89 11.38
CA PRO A 2 45.71 -13.84 11.77
C PRO A 2 46.09 -12.52 11.10
N ASN A 3 45.10 -11.75 10.63
CA ASN A 3 45.33 -10.44 10.02
C ASN A 3 45.71 -9.43 11.13
N TYR A 4 47.01 -9.23 11.35
CA TYR A 4 47.54 -8.32 12.38
C TYR A 4 47.13 -6.85 12.16
N SER A 5 46.66 -6.49 10.96
CA SER A 5 46.20 -5.13 10.67
C SER A 5 44.81 -4.82 11.24
N GLY A 6 44.02 -5.83 11.64
CA GLY A 6 42.67 -5.64 12.21
C GLY A 6 41.64 -4.97 11.29
N SER A 7 42.01 -4.60 10.05
CA SER A 7 41.17 -3.86 9.12
C SER A 7 40.18 -4.76 8.37
N ASN A 8 39.26 -5.40 9.10
CA ASN A 8 38.11 -6.09 8.51
C ASN A 8 36.83 -5.22 8.56
N GLY A 9 36.95 -3.92 8.86
CA GLY A 9 35.83 -2.99 8.92
C GLY A 9 35.58 -2.31 7.59
N HIS A 10 34.44 -2.58 6.95
CA HIS A 10 33.93 -1.67 5.92
C HIS A 10 33.64 -0.31 6.56
N TYR A 11 34.08 0.78 5.91
CA TYR A 11 33.73 2.13 6.35
C TYR A 11 32.21 2.34 6.17
N ASN A 12 31.49 2.35 7.30
CA ASN A 12 30.03 2.47 7.37
C ASN A 12 29.54 3.93 7.41
N GLY A 13 30.41 4.89 7.09
CA GLY A 13 30.15 6.31 7.28
C GLY A 13 30.32 6.76 8.73
N THR A 14 29.94 8.01 8.99
CA THR A 14 29.99 8.61 10.33
C THR A 14 28.72 8.20 11.09
N ARG A 15 28.88 7.54 12.24
CA ARG A 15 27.73 7.16 13.09
C ARG A 15 27.16 8.42 13.77
N PRO A 16 25.87 8.75 13.62
CA PRO A 16 25.22 9.83 14.36
C PRO A 16 25.22 9.58 15.87
N SER A 17 25.00 10.62 16.68
CA SER A 17 24.79 10.42 18.12
C SER A 17 23.58 9.51 18.38
N ASP A 18 23.62 8.74 19.47
CA ASP A 18 22.55 7.79 19.79
C ASP A 18 21.18 8.49 19.98
N GLU A 19 21.17 9.70 20.58
CA GLU A 19 19.97 10.53 20.70
C GLU A 19 19.39 10.95 19.33
N ARG A 20 20.27 11.36 18.40
CA ARG A 20 19.87 11.71 17.03
C ARG A 20 19.34 10.50 16.29
N LEU A 21 20.05 9.37 16.38
CA LEU A 21 19.69 8.13 15.71
C LEU A 21 18.36 7.57 16.22
N GLN A 22 18.13 7.61 17.54
CA GLN A 22 16.84 7.27 18.14
C GLN A 22 15.71 8.14 17.57
N THR A 23 15.88 9.46 17.61
CA THR A 23 14.89 10.42 17.12
C THR A 23 14.51 10.16 15.66
N VAL A 24 15.52 9.98 14.79
CA VAL A 24 15.34 9.72 13.36
C VAL A 24 14.65 8.38 13.11
N LEU A 25 15.02 7.32 13.83
CA LEU A 25 14.40 6.00 13.66
C LEU A 25 12.94 5.96 14.13
N HIS A 26 12.60 6.71 15.18
CA HIS A 26 11.22 6.91 15.63
C HIS A 26 10.40 7.64 14.58
N ASP A 27 10.88 8.78 14.08
CA ASP A 27 10.23 9.55 13.00
C ASP A 27 9.98 8.67 11.76
N TYR A 28 10.99 7.90 11.30
CA TYR A 28 10.83 6.99 10.18
C TYR A 28 9.79 5.89 10.44
N ALA A 29 9.65 5.44 11.69
CA ALA A 29 8.63 4.47 12.06
C ALA A 29 7.22 5.06 12.04
N LEU A 30 7.06 6.29 12.53
CA LEU A 30 5.78 7.01 12.50
C LEU A 30 5.33 7.33 11.08
N ARG A 31 6.28 7.63 10.17
CA ARG A 31 5.99 7.77 8.73
C ARG A 31 5.57 6.46 8.05
N GLY A 32 5.73 5.32 8.72
CA GLY A 32 5.38 4.02 8.17
C GLY A 32 6.39 3.46 7.17
N LEU A 33 7.62 3.98 7.15
CA LEU A 33 8.65 3.54 6.21
C LEU A 33 9.04 2.07 6.44
N LEU A 34 9.16 1.33 5.35
CA LEU A 34 9.70 -0.03 5.30
C LEU A 34 11.17 -0.03 5.71
N LEU A 35 11.65 -1.14 6.28
CA LEU A 35 13.03 -1.22 6.77
C LEU A 35 14.09 -0.98 5.68
N ARG A 36 13.80 -1.29 4.41
CA ARG A 36 14.69 -0.99 3.28
C ARG A 36 14.75 0.52 3.00
N GLU A 37 13.62 1.20 3.05
CA GLU A 37 13.54 2.66 2.88
C GLU A 37 14.29 3.36 4.00
N ARG A 38 14.13 2.90 5.25
CA ARG A 38 14.89 3.47 6.39
C ARG A 38 16.40 3.40 6.20
N LEU A 39 16.92 2.31 5.62
CA LEU A 39 18.35 2.21 5.29
C LEU A 39 18.76 3.26 4.25
N LEU A 40 17.95 3.46 3.22
CA LEU A 40 18.19 4.49 2.20
C LEU A 40 18.16 5.89 2.81
N TYR A 41 17.18 6.17 3.67
CA TYR A 41 17.08 7.45 4.37
C TYR A 41 18.24 7.68 5.35
N LEU A 42 18.70 6.67 6.08
CA LEU A 42 19.87 6.78 6.96
C LEU A 42 21.17 7.05 6.17
N GLU A 43 21.36 6.36 5.04
CA GLU A 43 22.53 6.58 4.19
C GLU A 43 22.52 7.98 3.57
N GLN A 44 21.36 8.47 3.14
CA GLN A 44 21.24 9.77 2.45
C GLN A 44 21.23 10.97 3.41
N GLN A 45 20.47 10.90 4.50
CA GLN A 45 20.27 12.05 5.40
C GLN A 45 21.36 12.12 6.46
N GLU A 46 21.79 10.97 6.98
CA GLU A 46 22.70 10.90 8.12
C GLU A 46 24.10 10.37 7.70
N GLY A 47 24.30 10.03 6.43
CA GLY A 47 25.57 9.47 5.93
C GLY A 47 25.91 8.12 6.56
N TYR A 48 24.93 7.42 7.15
CA TYR A 48 25.14 6.25 7.98
C TYR A 48 24.70 4.97 7.28
N LYS A 49 25.67 4.22 6.75
CA LYS A 49 25.43 3.02 5.96
C LYS A 49 25.54 1.77 6.84
N ILE A 50 24.38 1.17 7.14
CA ILE A 50 24.32 -0.03 7.98
C ILE A 50 23.61 -1.20 7.30
N SER A 51 23.82 -2.38 7.85
CA SER A 51 23.12 -3.59 7.41
C SER A 51 21.71 -3.71 8.02
N TYR A 52 20.89 -4.58 7.45
CA TYR A 52 19.53 -4.83 7.93
C TYR A 52 19.48 -5.43 9.36
N SER A 53 20.45 -6.29 9.71
CA SER A 53 20.55 -6.87 11.05
C SER A 53 20.91 -5.80 12.08
N THR A 54 21.85 -4.91 11.75
CA THR A 54 22.21 -3.75 12.58
C THR A 54 21.01 -2.83 12.79
N LEU A 55 20.26 -2.49 11.74
CA LEU A 55 19.05 -1.68 11.86
C LEU A 55 18.00 -2.33 12.79
N LYS A 56 17.81 -3.65 12.69
CA LYS A 56 16.92 -4.38 13.60
C LYS A 56 17.40 -4.34 15.05
N GLN A 57 18.71 -4.44 15.28
CA GLN A 57 19.30 -4.33 16.61
C GLN A 57 19.07 -2.94 17.19
N LEU A 58 19.34 -1.89 16.41
CA LEU A 58 19.10 -0.50 16.80
C LEU A 58 17.61 -0.24 17.08
N ASN A 59 16.70 -0.74 16.25
CA ASN A 59 15.26 -0.63 16.51
C ASN A 59 14.83 -1.29 17.82
N ARG A 60 15.49 -2.39 18.22
CA ARG A 60 15.24 -3.02 19.52
C ARG A 60 15.84 -2.20 20.66
N GLN A 61 17.08 -1.74 20.49
CA GLN A 61 17.81 -0.94 21.48
C GLN A 61 17.08 0.36 21.81
N PHE A 62 16.55 1.06 20.79
CA PHE A 62 15.86 2.33 20.94
C PHE A 62 14.34 2.21 21.08
N GLU A 63 13.84 0.98 21.25
CA GLU A 63 12.42 0.68 21.43
C GLU A 63 11.51 1.33 20.36
N VAL A 64 11.97 1.30 19.11
CA VAL A 64 11.25 1.93 17.99
C VAL A 64 9.89 1.26 17.82
N PRO A 65 8.78 2.03 17.78
CA PRO A 65 7.44 1.47 17.76
C PRO A 65 7.21 0.64 16.49
N THR A 66 6.45 -0.44 16.63
CA THR A 66 6.10 -1.32 15.51
C THR A 66 4.63 -1.69 15.57
N VAL A 67 3.97 -1.77 14.41
CA VAL A 67 2.56 -2.19 14.29
C VAL A 67 2.31 -3.58 14.89
N ARG A 68 3.34 -4.43 14.95
CA ARG A 68 3.27 -5.79 15.52
C ARG A 68 3.26 -5.83 17.05
N LYS A 69 3.54 -4.70 17.70
CA LYS A 69 3.46 -4.52 19.15
C LYS A 69 2.46 -3.39 19.46
N PRO A 70 1.18 -3.59 19.13
CA PRO A 70 0.18 -2.56 19.39
C PRO A 70 0.03 -2.34 20.90
N PRO A 71 -0.47 -1.16 21.32
CA PRO A 71 -0.87 -0.96 22.69
C PRO A 71 -2.02 -1.93 23.08
N PRO A 72 -2.23 -2.18 24.39
CA PRO A 72 -3.37 -2.96 24.86
C PRO A 72 -4.70 -2.44 24.30
N LEU A 73 -5.66 -3.33 24.08
CA LEU A 73 -6.92 -3.00 23.40
C LEU A 73 -7.67 -1.82 24.04
N LEU A 74 -7.69 -1.73 25.37
CA LEU A 74 -8.32 -0.64 26.10
C LEU A 74 -7.65 0.71 25.82
N THR A 75 -6.32 0.73 25.81
CA THR A 75 -5.54 1.92 25.48
C THR A 75 -5.72 2.30 24.01
N ALA A 76 -5.72 1.31 23.10
CA ALA A 76 -6.02 1.51 21.69
C ALA A 76 -7.40 2.13 21.48
N ALA A 77 -8.42 1.63 22.20
CA ALA A 77 -9.77 2.16 22.18
C ALA A 77 -9.82 3.62 22.62
N THR A 78 -9.07 3.98 23.67
CA THR A 78 -8.96 5.36 24.15
C THR A 78 -8.41 6.29 23.06
N TYR A 79 -7.33 5.89 22.37
CA TYR A 79 -6.76 6.69 21.27
C TYR A 79 -7.72 6.81 20.09
N VAL A 80 -8.38 5.72 19.71
CA VAL A 80 -9.36 5.72 18.61
C VAL A 80 -10.55 6.62 18.95
N SER A 81 -11.11 6.50 20.15
CA SER A 81 -12.22 7.35 20.61
C SER A 81 -11.83 8.83 20.64
N LYS A 82 -10.62 9.14 21.13
CA LYS A 82 -10.06 10.50 21.09
C LYS A 82 -10.01 11.04 19.65
N ALA A 83 -9.41 10.29 18.73
CA ALA A 83 -9.27 10.71 17.33
C ALA A 83 -10.61 10.81 16.58
N VAL A 84 -11.57 9.91 16.87
CA VAL A 84 -12.92 9.97 16.29
C VAL A 84 -13.71 11.15 16.84
N SER A 85 -13.61 11.43 18.14
CA SER A 85 -14.31 12.58 18.76
C SER A 85 -13.80 13.93 18.24
N ALA A 86 -12.51 14.03 17.90
CA ALA A 86 -11.94 15.21 17.23
C ALA A 86 -12.45 15.38 15.79
N ASN A 87 -12.97 14.33 15.15
CA ASN A 87 -13.51 14.39 13.81
C ASN A 87 -14.98 14.83 13.79
N THR A 88 -15.20 16.14 13.80
CA THR A 88 -16.54 16.76 13.83
C THR A 88 -17.46 16.30 12.69
N ALA A 89 -16.92 15.99 11.52
CA ALA A 89 -17.71 15.59 10.37
C ALA A 89 -18.07 14.09 10.35
N ALA A 90 -17.45 13.26 11.20
CA ALA A 90 -17.59 11.80 11.20
C ALA A 90 -17.34 11.13 9.82
N ARG A 91 -16.59 11.78 8.92
CA ARG A 91 -16.34 11.31 7.54
C ARG A 91 -15.01 10.57 7.34
N ASN A 92 -14.19 10.44 8.37
CA ASN A 92 -12.84 9.89 8.23
C ASN A 92 -12.88 8.38 8.41
N GLY A 93 -12.41 7.65 7.42
CA GLY A 93 -12.30 6.20 7.49
C GLY A 93 -11.20 5.72 8.45
N PRO A 94 -11.12 4.41 8.72
CA PRO A 94 -10.15 3.84 9.65
C PRO A 94 -8.68 4.16 9.34
N ASN A 95 -8.33 4.29 8.06
CA ASN A 95 -6.96 4.66 7.66
C ASN A 95 -6.60 6.09 8.05
N THR A 96 -7.54 7.02 7.85
CA THR A 96 -7.36 8.43 8.21
C THR A 96 -7.29 8.59 9.71
N ILE A 97 -8.20 7.95 10.46
CA ILE A 97 -8.15 7.95 11.93
C ILE A 97 -6.83 7.37 12.45
N ARG A 98 -6.37 6.25 11.87
CA ARG A 98 -5.06 5.68 12.21
C ARG A 98 -3.93 6.68 11.98
N GLN A 99 -3.91 7.38 10.83
CA GLN A 99 -2.89 8.40 10.55
C GLN A 99 -2.96 9.56 11.54
N THR A 100 -4.16 10.01 11.92
CA THR A 100 -4.34 11.05 12.95
C THR A 100 -3.75 10.63 14.29
N ILE A 101 -3.99 9.39 14.73
CA ILE A 101 -3.42 8.85 15.99
C ILE A 101 -1.89 8.84 15.92
N VAL A 102 -1.33 8.40 14.79
CA VAL A 102 0.13 8.38 14.60
C VAL A 102 0.74 9.78 14.65
N GLN A 103 0.09 10.77 14.05
CA GLN A 103 0.56 12.16 14.03
C GLN A 103 0.44 12.86 15.38
N GLN A 104 -0.66 12.62 16.11
CA GLN A 104 -0.94 13.33 17.36
C GLN A 104 -0.30 12.65 18.57
N ASP A 105 -0.39 11.32 18.63
CA ASP A 105 -0.01 10.56 19.82
C ASP A 105 1.27 9.72 19.60
N GLY A 106 1.78 9.61 18.38
CA GLY A 106 2.96 8.79 18.07
C GLY A 106 2.73 7.29 18.23
N VAL A 107 1.47 6.83 18.22
CA VAL A 107 1.11 5.44 18.50
C VAL A 107 0.73 4.70 17.22
N LEU A 108 1.40 3.57 16.95
CA LEU A 108 1.11 2.71 15.81
C LEU A 108 0.06 1.66 16.18
N ILE A 109 -1.16 1.81 15.65
CA ILE A 109 -2.26 0.84 15.81
C ILE A 109 -2.55 0.17 14.45
N PRO A 110 -2.68 -1.18 14.38
CA PRO A 110 -3.11 -1.87 13.18
C PRO A 110 -4.46 -1.35 12.69
N ARG A 111 -4.60 -1.20 11.36
CA ARG A 111 -5.83 -0.73 10.73
C ARG A 111 -7.05 -1.58 11.14
N ASP A 112 -6.89 -2.89 11.21
CA ASP A 112 -7.99 -3.80 11.54
C ASP A 112 -8.48 -3.61 12.97
N THR A 113 -7.56 -3.33 13.90
CA THR A 113 -7.90 -2.97 15.29
C THR A 113 -8.67 -1.65 15.34
N VAL A 114 -8.20 -0.62 14.62
CA VAL A 114 -8.92 0.66 14.51
C VAL A 114 -10.32 0.45 13.92
N ARG A 115 -10.44 -0.35 12.85
CA ARG A 115 -11.72 -0.67 12.22
C ARG A 115 -12.67 -1.40 13.18
N ALA A 116 -12.18 -2.39 13.93
CA ALA A 116 -12.99 -3.13 14.89
C ALA A 116 -13.53 -2.20 16.00
N ILE A 117 -12.64 -1.43 16.62
CA ILE A 117 -13.01 -0.45 17.66
C ILE A 117 -14.02 0.57 17.14
N MET A 118 -13.81 1.09 15.92
CA MET A 118 -14.74 2.04 15.31
C MET A 118 -16.11 1.40 15.05
N LYS A 119 -16.17 0.14 14.62
CA LYS A 119 -17.42 -0.58 14.41
C LYS A 119 -18.17 -0.81 15.72
N ASP A 120 -17.46 -1.16 16.78
CA ASP A 120 -18.05 -1.50 18.08
C ASP A 120 -18.56 -0.25 18.83
N ASN A 121 -17.85 0.88 18.72
CA ASN A 121 -18.18 2.11 19.46
C ASN A 121 -18.92 3.18 18.64
N TYR A 122 -18.81 3.14 17.30
CA TYR A 122 -19.33 4.18 16.39
C TYR A 122 -20.00 3.57 15.16
N SER A 123 -20.95 2.66 15.39
CA SER A 123 -21.68 1.96 14.33
C SER A 123 -22.34 2.91 13.31
N GLU A 124 -22.84 4.06 13.75
CA GLU A 124 -23.43 5.10 12.88
C GLU A 124 -22.43 5.62 11.83
N GLY A 125 -21.16 5.81 12.20
CA GLY A 125 -20.11 6.24 11.28
C GLY A 125 -19.85 5.22 10.18
N ALA A 126 -19.91 3.93 10.53
CA ALA A 126 -19.78 2.85 9.55
C ALA A 126 -20.93 2.87 8.52
N GLU A 127 -22.15 3.25 8.93
CA GLU A 127 -23.26 3.41 8.00
C GLU A 127 -23.11 4.61 7.06
N ILE A 128 -22.48 5.70 7.53
CA ILE A 128 -22.20 6.88 6.69
C ILE A 128 -21.18 6.54 5.61
N TRP A 129 -20.21 5.68 5.92
CA TRP A 129 -19.22 5.21 4.94
C TRP A 129 -19.72 4.08 4.05
N PHE A 130 -20.92 3.52 4.33
CA PHE A 130 -21.49 2.48 3.50
C PHE A 130 -21.81 3.05 2.11
N PRO A 131 -21.11 2.61 1.06
CA PRO A 131 -21.32 3.14 -0.27
C PRO A 131 -22.68 2.68 -0.80
N GLY A 132 -23.67 3.57 -0.76
CA GLY A 132 -25.04 3.26 -1.16
C GLY A 132 -26.08 4.26 -0.66
N LYS A 133 -25.82 4.95 0.46
CA LYS A 133 -26.60 6.13 0.85
C LYS A 133 -26.23 7.29 -0.08
N LYS A 134 -27.17 7.70 -0.93
CA LYS A 134 -26.98 8.71 -2.00
C LYS A 134 -26.47 10.03 -1.42
N LEU A 135 -25.16 10.30 -1.51
CA LEU A 135 -24.60 11.63 -1.31
C LEU A 135 -24.73 12.44 -2.60
N GLY A 136 -25.92 13.00 -2.83
CA GLY A 136 -26.20 14.03 -3.86
C GLY A 136 -26.23 13.52 -5.31
N GLN A 137 -27.21 13.98 -6.09
CA GLN A 137 -27.22 13.85 -7.55
C GLN A 137 -26.79 15.20 -8.13
N GLY A 138 -25.48 15.43 -8.26
CA GLY A 138 -24.92 16.63 -8.89
C GLY A 138 -24.15 16.29 -10.16
N VAL A 139 -24.26 17.16 -11.19
CA VAL A 139 -23.71 16.97 -12.56
C VAL A 139 -22.16 16.90 -12.60
N PHE A 140 -21.46 17.22 -11.51
CA PHE A 140 -20.00 17.31 -11.46
C PHE A 140 -19.35 16.41 -10.41
N GLN A 141 -20.00 15.33 -9.98
CA GLN A 141 -19.48 14.50 -8.89
C GLN A 141 -18.61 13.34 -9.38
N GLU A 142 -17.35 13.34 -8.95
CA GLU A 142 -16.39 12.26 -9.19
C GLU A 142 -16.75 11.04 -8.32
N VAL A 143 -17.12 9.93 -8.95
CA VAL A 143 -17.45 8.69 -8.25
C VAL A 143 -16.16 7.92 -8.00
N HIS A 144 -15.61 8.00 -6.80
CA HIS A 144 -14.47 7.16 -6.40
C HIS A 144 -14.91 5.69 -6.28
N PHE A 145 -14.54 4.88 -7.28
CA PHE A 145 -14.74 3.42 -7.31
C PHE A 145 -13.69 2.64 -6.49
N ASP A 146 -13.03 3.26 -5.53
CA ASP A 146 -12.13 2.55 -4.61
C ASP A 146 -12.93 1.86 -3.50
N GLY A 147 -13.25 0.58 -3.70
CA GLY A 147 -13.87 -0.28 -2.71
C GLY A 147 -14.67 -1.42 -3.31
N HIS A 148 -14.23 -2.65 -3.06
CA HIS A 148 -14.90 -3.90 -3.44
C HIS A 148 -16.41 -3.95 -3.09
N GLU A 149 -16.84 -3.33 -1.98
CA GLU A 149 -18.26 -3.24 -1.56
C GLU A 149 -19.10 -2.31 -2.46
N LYS A 150 -18.47 -1.37 -3.20
CA LYS A 150 -19.12 -0.38 -4.07
C LYS A 150 -19.68 -0.97 -5.36
N LEU A 151 -19.12 -2.08 -5.83
CA LEU A 151 -19.48 -2.71 -7.11
C LEU A 151 -20.67 -3.66 -6.99
N CYS A 152 -20.81 -4.40 -5.87
CA CYS A 152 -21.90 -5.37 -5.70
C CYS A 152 -23.29 -4.73 -5.80
N ALA A 153 -23.52 -3.55 -5.22
CA ALA A 153 -24.83 -2.90 -5.23
C ALA A 153 -25.19 -2.23 -6.58
N LYS A 154 -24.20 -1.74 -7.34
CA LYS A 154 -24.43 -1.13 -8.66
C LYS A 154 -24.51 -2.17 -9.78
N ALA A 155 -23.81 -3.30 -9.66
CA ALA A 155 -23.90 -4.42 -10.61
C ALA A 155 -25.32 -5.01 -10.68
N LEU A 156 -26.07 -4.96 -9.57
CA LEU A 156 -27.47 -5.42 -9.47
C LEU A 156 -28.49 -4.60 -10.28
N ARG A 157 -28.11 -3.47 -10.89
CA ARG A 157 -29.00 -2.64 -11.74
C ARG A 157 -28.75 -2.78 -13.25
N MET A 158 -28.04 -3.83 -13.70
CA MET A 158 -27.96 -4.14 -15.12
C MET A 158 -29.22 -4.91 -15.54
N GLY A 159 -29.98 -4.31 -16.45
CA GLY A 159 -31.42 -4.54 -16.63
C GLY A 159 -31.82 -5.91 -17.17
N SER A 160 -33.06 -6.26 -16.87
CA SER A 160 -33.86 -7.41 -17.36
C SER A 160 -34.21 -7.33 -18.86
N GLY A 161 -33.37 -6.67 -19.68
CA GLY A 161 -33.54 -6.61 -21.12
C GLY A 161 -32.88 -7.80 -21.80
N HIS A 162 -33.64 -8.53 -22.62
CA HIS A 162 -33.24 -9.69 -23.44
C HIS A 162 -32.18 -9.34 -24.51
N GLY A 163 -30.99 -8.94 -24.08
CA GLY A 163 -29.83 -8.74 -24.94
C GLY A 163 -28.61 -9.25 -24.21
N SER A 164 -27.99 -10.30 -24.72
CA SER A 164 -26.73 -10.84 -24.23
C SER A 164 -25.64 -9.76 -24.32
N ILE A 165 -25.38 -9.07 -23.21
CA ILE A 165 -24.23 -8.18 -23.06
C ILE A 165 -23.03 -9.06 -22.70
N GLY A 166 -22.24 -9.42 -23.70
CA GLY A 166 -20.92 -10.00 -23.49
C GLY A 166 -19.93 -8.93 -23.05
N PHE A 167 -19.35 -9.06 -21.86
CA PHE A 167 -18.17 -8.29 -21.48
C PHE A 167 -16.93 -8.90 -22.14
N ASP A 168 -16.43 -8.32 -23.23
CA ASP A 168 -15.09 -8.62 -23.75
C ASP A 168 -14.06 -7.82 -22.95
N ILE A 169 -13.65 -8.37 -21.79
CA ILE A 169 -12.51 -7.83 -21.04
C ILE A 169 -11.28 -8.63 -21.47
N ARG A 170 -10.51 -8.09 -22.42
CA ARG A 170 -9.17 -8.59 -22.75
C ARG A 170 -8.20 -8.27 -21.62
N VAL A 171 -8.24 -9.02 -20.54
CA VAL A 171 -7.15 -9.02 -19.55
C VAL A 171 -5.97 -9.77 -20.19
N LYS A 172 -4.95 -9.05 -20.68
CA LYS A 172 -3.66 -9.68 -20.99
C LYS A 172 -3.00 -10.06 -19.66
N LEU A 173 -3.34 -11.24 -19.14
CA LEU A 173 -2.59 -11.87 -18.08
C LEU A 173 -1.23 -12.28 -18.65
N TYR A 174 -0.18 -11.56 -18.27
CA TYR A 174 1.20 -11.95 -18.56
C TYR A 174 1.58 -13.11 -17.63
N GLU A 175 1.25 -14.34 -18.01
CA GLU A 175 1.87 -15.52 -17.40
C GLU A 175 3.34 -15.59 -17.83
N ARG A 176 4.24 -15.52 -16.86
CA ARG A 176 5.69 -15.57 -17.10
C ARG A 176 6.10 -17.04 -17.29
N ARG A 177 6.37 -17.43 -18.53
CA ARG A 177 7.13 -18.65 -18.88
C ARG A 177 8.60 -18.42 -18.48
N LEU A 178 9.08 -19.16 -17.48
CA LEU A 178 10.50 -19.22 -17.10
C LEU A 178 11.26 -20.13 -18.09
N SER A 179 11.58 -19.63 -19.28
CA SER A 179 12.70 -20.11 -20.09
C SER A 179 12.94 -19.16 -21.26
N TRP A 180 14.02 -18.38 -21.19
CA TRP A 180 14.51 -17.59 -22.30
C TRP A 180 15.40 -18.47 -23.17
N ASP A 181 14.80 -19.25 -24.07
CA ASP A 181 15.48 -19.79 -25.26
C ASP A 181 14.44 -20.30 -26.26
N SER A 182 14.25 -19.52 -27.34
CA SER A 182 13.73 -19.89 -28.68
C SER A 182 12.66 -18.92 -29.21
N PRO A 183 12.86 -18.33 -30.41
CA PRO A 183 11.88 -17.46 -31.07
C PRO A 183 10.93 -18.31 -31.93
N ARG A 184 9.77 -18.67 -31.36
CA ARG A 184 8.59 -19.03 -32.15
C ARG A 184 7.35 -18.41 -31.54
N ASP A 185 6.74 -17.51 -32.31
CA ASP A 185 5.42 -16.95 -32.07
C ASP A 185 4.43 -18.07 -31.74
N THR A 186 4.04 -18.14 -30.46
CA THR A 186 2.82 -18.84 -30.06
C THR A 186 1.87 -17.79 -29.54
N LEU A 187 1.09 -17.23 -30.47
CA LEU A 187 -0.07 -16.42 -30.14
C LEU A 187 -1.06 -17.34 -29.41
N ILE A 188 -1.05 -17.34 -28.07
CA ILE A 188 -2.17 -17.90 -27.31
C ILE A 188 -3.37 -17.01 -27.64
N ARG A 189 -4.20 -17.45 -28.60
CA ARG A 189 -5.55 -16.93 -28.76
C ARG A 189 -6.25 -17.22 -27.43
N ALA A 190 -6.44 -16.18 -26.61
CA ALA A 190 -7.38 -16.26 -25.51
C ALA A 190 -8.74 -16.57 -26.14
N SER A 191 -9.20 -17.82 -25.99
CA SER A 191 -10.57 -18.17 -26.36
C SER A 191 -11.49 -17.26 -25.54
N PRO A 192 -12.49 -16.61 -26.16
CA PRO A 192 -13.49 -15.89 -25.41
C PRO A 192 -14.20 -16.92 -24.53
N PHE A 193 -13.96 -16.87 -23.22
CA PHE A 193 -14.77 -17.60 -22.25
C PHE A 193 -16.12 -16.89 -22.20
N ILE A 194 -17.01 -17.28 -23.12
CA ILE A 194 -18.41 -16.87 -23.09
C ILE A 194 -19.07 -17.71 -22.01
N PHE A 195 -19.18 -17.18 -20.81
CA PHE A 195 -20.04 -17.77 -19.79
C PHE A 195 -21.49 -17.54 -20.20
N GLN A 196 -22.17 -18.58 -20.68
CA GLN A 196 -23.63 -18.57 -20.72
C GLN A 196 -24.12 -18.62 -19.27
N ALA A 197 -24.47 -17.45 -18.71
CA ALA A 197 -24.96 -17.36 -17.36
C ALA A 197 -26.40 -17.93 -17.29
N HIS A 198 -26.56 -19.05 -16.60
CA HIS A 198 -27.86 -19.39 -16.01
C HIS A 198 -28.22 -18.32 -14.97
N SER A 199 -29.51 -18.04 -14.79
CA SER A 199 -30.01 -16.95 -13.92
C SER A 199 -29.55 -17.05 -12.45
N PHE A 200 -29.19 -18.25 -11.97
CA PHE A 200 -28.59 -18.45 -10.64
C PHE A 200 -27.10 -18.10 -10.56
N SER A 201 -26.40 -18.03 -11.70
CA SER A 201 -24.95 -17.81 -11.77
C SER A 201 -24.56 -16.34 -11.83
N SER A 202 -25.50 -15.43 -12.12
CA SER A 202 -25.20 -13.99 -12.21
C SER A 202 -24.85 -13.39 -10.85
N ASP A 203 -25.58 -13.74 -9.79
CA ASP A 203 -25.34 -13.17 -8.45
C ASP A 203 -24.01 -13.64 -7.87
N LEU A 204 -23.68 -14.92 -8.07
CA LEU A 204 -22.38 -15.47 -7.69
C LEU A 204 -21.25 -14.84 -8.51
N PHE A 205 -21.44 -14.68 -9.82
CA PHE A 205 -20.46 -14.01 -10.69
C PHE A 205 -20.21 -12.56 -10.25
N HIS A 206 -21.27 -11.79 -9.98
CA HIS A 206 -21.15 -10.41 -9.49
C HIS A 206 -20.49 -10.31 -8.12
N TRP A 207 -20.58 -11.35 -7.28
CA TRP A 207 -19.91 -11.39 -5.98
C TRP A 207 -18.43 -11.78 -6.06
N ILE A 208 -18.09 -12.71 -6.96
CA ILE A 208 -16.72 -13.22 -7.13
C ILE A 208 -15.88 -12.28 -8.01
N TRP A 209 -16.44 -11.77 -9.10
CA TRP A 209 -15.69 -11.05 -10.15
C TRP A 209 -14.96 -9.80 -9.64
N PRO A 210 -15.59 -8.90 -8.86
CA PRO A 210 -14.89 -7.73 -8.34
C PRO A 210 -13.72 -8.10 -7.40
N LYS A 211 -13.80 -9.22 -6.66
CA LYS A 211 -12.69 -9.70 -5.81
C LYS A 211 -11.49 -10.08 -6.65
N ILE A 212 -11.74 -10.87 -7.69
CA ILE A 212 -10.69 -11.35 -8.61
C ILE A 212 -10.04 -10.17 -9.31
N ILE A 213 -10.84 -9.24 -9.86
CA ILE A 213 -10.31 -8.06 -10.54
C ILE A 213 -9.53 -7.16 -9.58
N GLN A 214 -10.05 -6.89 -8.38
CA GLN A 214 -9.33 -6.07 -7.40
C GLN A 214 -8.00 -6.72 -7.01
N GLN A 215 -8.00 -8.03 -6.71
CA GLN A 215 -6.77 -8.74 -6.38
C GLN A 215 -5.74 -8.69 -7.52
N ALA A 216 -6.19 -8.78 -8.78
CA ALA A 216 -5.33 -8.66 -9.95
C ALA A 216 -4.77 -7.24 -10.11
N VAL A 217 -5.59 -6.21 -9.90
CA VAL A 217 -5.19 -4.79 -9.97
C VAL A 217 -4.22 -4.45 -8.84
N ASP A 218 -4.50 -4.86 -7.60
CA ASP A 218 -3.62 -4.63 -6.44
C ASP A 218 -2.27 -5.30 -6.66
N SER A 219 -2.27 -6.54 -7.15
CA SER A 219 -1.04 -7.27 -7.49
C SER A 219 -0.26 -6.55 -8.59
N PHE A 220 -0.95 -6.00 -9.60
CA PHE A 220 -0.32 -5.23 -10.67
C PHE A 220 0.29 -3.92 -10.16
N ILE A 221 -0.43 -3.16 -9.34
CA ILE A 221 0.06 -1.90 -8.75
C ILE A 221 1.28 -2.18 -7.88
N HIS A 222 1.21 -3.18 -6.99
CA HIS A 222 2.33 -3.57 -6.15
C HIS A 222 3.53 -4.01 -7.00
N TYR A 223 3.30 -4.85 -8.02
CA TYR A 223 4.36 -5.26 -8.94
C TYR A 223 4.99 -4.05 -9.63
N TRP A 224 4.18 -3.14 -10.17
CA TRP A 224 4.66 -2.01 -10.95
C TRP A 224 5.42 -0.99 -10.10
N ASN A 225 4.94 -0.70 -8.89
CA ASN A 225 5.57 0.23 -7.97
C ASN A 225 6.91 -0.29 -7.43
N ASP A 226 7.06 -1.61 -7.27
CA ASP A 226 8.30 -2.24 -6.82
C ASP A 226 9.20 -2.71 -7.96
N HIS A 227 8.70 -2.73 -9.19
CA HIS A 227 9.45 -3.20 -10.34
C HIS A 227 10.59 -2.23 -10.66
N LYS A 228 11.82 -2.74 -10.54
CA LYS A 228 13.02 -2.06 -11.02
C LYS A 228 12.98 -1.97 -12.54
N THR A 229 12.74 -0.77 -13.06
CA THR A 229 12.80 -0.49 -14.50
C THR A 229 14.18 -0.85 -15.07
N ARG A 230 14.26 -1.25 -16.34
CA ARG A 230 15.55 -1.51 -16.99
C ARG A 230 16.35 -0.21 -17.07
N LYS A 231 17.64 -0.24 -16.70
CA LYS A 231 18.53 0.91 -16.89
C LYS A 231 18.70 1.20 -18.39
N GLN A 232 18.39 2.42 -18.79
CA GLN A 232 18.57 2.93 -20.15
C GLN A 232 19.73 3.92 -20.14
N VAL A 233 20.80 3.63 -20.89
CA VAL A 233 22.07 4.38 -20.82
C VAL A 233 21.94 5.83 -21.31
N ASN A 234 21.02 6.07 -22.26
CA ASN A 234 20.86 7.37 -22.92
C ASN A 234 19.55 8.08 -22.54
N SER A 235 18.89 7.67 -21.45
CA SER A 235 17.65 8.29 -21.01
C SER A 235 17.91 9.36 -19.96
N ASN A 236 17.30 10.54 -20.14
CA ASN A 236 17.28 11.60 -19.14
C ASN A 236 16.30 11.29 -17.98
N LEU A 237 15.50 10.22 -18.11
CA LEU A 237 14.60 9.78 -17.06
C LEU A 237 15.32 8.81 -16.11
N PRO A 238 15.00 8.85 -14.81
CA PRO A 238 15.50 7.86 -13.86
C PRO A 238 15.05 6.46 -14.27
N SER A 239 16.02 5.68 -14.74
CA SER A 239 15.85 4.29 -15.15
C SER A 239 16.78 3.40 -14.32
N GLY A 240 16.42 2.13 -14.14
CA GLY A 240 17.20 1.25 -13.27
C GLY A 240 16.80 1.32 -11.80
N VAL A 241 15.67 1.96 -11.46
CA VAL A 241 15.17 2.11 -10.09
C VAL A 241 13.66 1.88 -10.08
N ALA A 242 13.12 1.43 -8.95
CA ALA A 242 11.68 1.29 -8.74
C ALA A 242 11.01 2.67 -8.65
N PRO A 243 9.80 2.86 -9.24
CA PRO A 243 9.10 4.14 -9.24
C PRO A 243 8.91 4.77 -7.87
N ASN A 244 8.56 3.97 -6.84
CA ASN A 244 8.38 4.47 -5.46
C ASN A 244 9.61 5.22 -4.94
N VAL A 245 10.82 4.68 -5.14
CA VAL A 245 12.08 5.31 -4.72
C VAL A 245 12.33 6.63 -5.47
N ILE A 246 11.91 6.74 -6.73
CA ILE A 246 12.06 7.98 -7.52
C ILE A 246 11.14 9.07 -6.98
N PHE A 247 9.89 8.70 -6.63
CA PHE A 247 8.94 9.64 -6.04
C PHE A 247 9.32 10.09 -4.63
N ASP A 248 9.95 9.21 -3.85
CA ASP A 248 10.42 9.54 -2.50
C ASP A 248 11.69 10.43 -2.54
N PHE A 249 12.55 10.25 -3.55
CA PHE A 249 13.83 10.97 -3.65
C PHE A 249 14.08 11.61 -5.01
N PRO A 250 13.22 12.53 -5.47
CA PRO A 250 13.30 13.10 -6.81
C PRO A 250 14.64 13.81 -7.08
N ALA A 251 15.23 14.45 -6.05
CA ALA A 251 16.49 15.16 -6.15
C ALA A 251 17.67 14.25 -6.56
N ASN A 252 17.70 13.00 -6.09
CA ASN A 252 18.75 12.03 -6.45
C ASN A 252 18.70 11.63 -7.93
N TYR A 253 17.60 11.95 -8.59
CA TYR A 253 17.33 11.63 -9.97
C TYR A 253 17.22 12.88 -10.86
N GLY A 254 17.68 14.04 -10.36
CA GLY A 254 17.64 15.31 -11.09
C GLY A 254 16.22 15.86 -11.30
N LEU A 255 15.22 15.31 -10.61
CA LEU A 255 13.85 15.82 -10.63
C LEU A 255 13.68 16.90 -9.57
N LYS A 256 13.05 18.02 -9.94
CA LYS A 256 12.65 19.07 -9.00
C LYS A 256 11.19 18.86 -8.62
N LEU A 257 10.89 18.81 -7.33
CA LEU A 257 9.51 18.92 -6.84
C LEU A 257 8.99 20.31 -7.23
N ARG A 258 7.85 20.35 -7.91
CA ARG A 258 7.12 21.59 -8.19
C ARG A 258 6.29 22.00 -7.00
#